data_AF-A0A9X8YN27-F1
#
_entry.id   AF-A0A9X8YN27-F1
#
_cell.length_a   1.000
_cell.length_b   1.000
_cell.length_c   1.000
_cell.angle_alpha   90.00
_cell.angle_beta   90.00
_cell.angle_gamma   90.00
#
_symmetry.space_group_name_H-M   'P 1'
#
loop_
_entity.id
_entity.type
_entity.pdbx_description
1 polymer ?
#
loop_
_entity_poly.entity_id
_entity_poly.type
_entity_poly.pdbx_seq_one_letter_code
_entity_poly.pdbx_strand_id
1 'polypeptide(L)'
;MIWTEAYTVKNPPTADVIGAVKKTGDTMSGALTTPYVASTPNVMPEGAGAYADQLNSKAPFYQPNWQWPVDAGGIFVPIAKGTSTRKDKGYPTAVTYGYLMPGTNEFAHPTIHVRGDNNFECVWDFNPQSGAISSKEGTFATREWVNAAVYTNELHVGGAQMAQDGNIWGTRWNPAGGWLWDAIVAQIQGIGQMSVSGTQWWAGINLNGGTLIVQGGYAEVRDAE
;
A
#
# COMPACT_ATOMS: atom_id res chain seq x y z
N MET A 1 60.34 -42.60 25.18
CA MET A 1 58.94 -43.03 25.27
C MET A 1 58.12 -41.79 25.55
N ILE A 2 57.19 -41.41 24.66
CA ILE A 2 56.31 -40.26 24.87
C ILE A 2 54.98 -40.82 25.35
N TRP A 3 54.56 -40.43 26.55
CA TRP A 3 53.24 -40.75 27.05
C TRP A 3 52.26 -39.71 26.56
N THR A 4 51.19 -40.15 25.89
CA THR A 4 50.11 -39.27 25.43
C THR A 4 48.92 -39.44 26.34
N GLU A 5 48.22 -38.33 26.60
CA GLU A 5 47.01 -38.35 27.43
C GLU A 5 45.90 -39.15 26.73
N ALA A 6 45.28 -40.07 27.47
CA ALA A 6 44.17 -40.87 26.96
C ALA A 6 42.84 -40.18 27.28
N TYR A 7 42.12 -39.76 26.24
CA TYR A 7 40.77 -39.23 26.40
C TYR A 7 39.76 -40.36 26.61
N THR A 8 38.92 -40.22 27.63
CA THR A 8 37.88 -41.20 27.99
C THR A 8 36.58 -40.48 28.36
N VAL A 9 35.51 -41.22 28.63
CA VAL A 9 34.28 -40.62 29.18
C VAL A 9 34.50 -39.92 30.53
N LYS A 10 35.51 -40.32 31.31
CA LYS A 10 35.88 -39.67 32.59
C LYS A 10 36.92 -38.56 32.42
N ASN A 11 37.60 -38.50 31.27
CA ASN A 11 38.52 -37.44 30.88
C ASN A 11 38.26 -37.02 29.43
N PRO A 12 37.12 -36.37 29.14
CA PRO A 12 36.79 -35.97 27.78
C PRO A 12 37.71 -34.82 27.34
N PRO A 13 38.06 -34.71 26.05
CA PRO A 13 38.85 -33.60 25.56
C PRO A 13 38.05 -32.29 25.65
N THR A 14 38.73 -31.17 25.89
CA THR A 14 38.10 -29.86 25.85
C THR A 14 37.85 -29.43 24.40
N ALA A 15 36.91 -28.50 24.20
CA ALA A 15 36.62 -27.96 22.86
C ALA A 15 37.87 -27.39 22.18
N ASP A 16 38.74 -26.72 22.94
CA ASP A 16 40.00 -26.13 22.47
C ASP A 16 40.99 -27.20 21.96
N VAL A 17 41.02 -28.40 22.57
CA VAL A 17 41.89 -29.52 22.17
C VAL A 17 41.46 -30.13 20.83
N ILE A 18 40.17 -30.12 20.51
CA ILE A 18 39.62 -30.75 19.30
C ILE A 18 39.23 -29.75 18.22
N GLY A 19 39.50 -28.46 18.42
CA GLY A 19 39.08 -27.40 17.51
C GLY A 19 37.55 -27.27 17.38
N ALA A 20 36.80 -27.64 18.43
CA ALA A 20 35.36 -27.46 18.48
C ALA A 20 35.02 -26.10 19.10
N VAL A 21 33.88 -25.54 18.71
CA VAL A 21 33.38 -24.27 19.25
C VAL A 21 32.57 -24.48 20.51
N LYS A 22 32.76 -23.62 21.52
CA LYS A 22 32.04 -23.72 22.80
C LYS A 22 30.55 -23.42 22.62
N LYS A 23 29.71 -24.05 23.45
CA LYS A 23 28.25 -23.85 23.45
C LYS A 23 27.82 -22.40 23.79
N THR A 24 28.71 -21.58 24.33
CA THR A 24 28.43 -20.18 24.71
C THR A 24 29.70 -19.35 24.65
N GLY A 25 29.62 -18.15 24.07
CA GLY A 25 30.66 -17.11 24.17
C GLY A 25 31.88 -17.28 23.26
N ASP A 26 31.82 -18.15 22.25
CA ASP A 26 32.95 -18.42 21.34
C ASP A 26 32.75 -17.81 19.96
N THR A 27 33.83 -17.63 19.20
CA THR A 27 33.84 -16.96 17.89
C THR A 27 34.19 -17.95 16.78
N MET A 28 33.27 -18.16 15.84
CA MET A 28 33.51 -18.97 14.64
C MET A 28 34.23 -18.13 13.58
N SER A 29 35.48 -18.47 13.24
CA SER A 29 36.19 -17.88 12.09
C SER A 29 36.19 -18.87 10.91
N GLY A 30 35.41 -18.56 9.87
CA GLY A 30 35.23 -19.41 8.68
C GLY A 30 33.84 -19.21 8.07
N ALA A 31 33.61 -19.73 6.86
CA ALA A 31 32.27 -19.72 6.26
C ALA A 31 31.35 -20.68 7.05
N LEU A 32 30.31 -20.15 7.68
CA LEU A 32 29.25 -20.97 8.26
C LEU A 32 28.44 -21.57 7.11
N THR A 33 28.66 -22.84 6.81
CA THR A 33 27.86 -23.59 5.84
C THR A 33 26.56 -24.02 6.49
N THR A 34 25.50 -23.23 6.29
CA THR A 34 24.16 -23.58 6.75
C THR A 34 23.55 -24.59 5.77
N PRO A 35 23.03 -25.76 6.21
CA PRO A 35 22.45 -26.78 5.33
C PRO A 35 21.34 -26.27 4.40
N TYR A 36 20.71 -25.16 4.80
CA TYR A 36 19.57 -24.58 4.11
C TYR A 36 19.97 -23.58 3.01
N VAL A 37 21.21 -23.08 2.98
CA VAL A 37 21.65 -22.16 1.91
C VAL A 37 22.16 -22.97 0.74
N ALA A 38 21.42 -23.00 -0.37
CA ALA A 38 21.85 -23.65 -1.61
C ALA A 38 23.04 -22.87 -2.20
N SER A 39 24.26 -23.32 -1.92
CA SER A 39 25.50 -22.72 -2.41
C SER A 39 25.98 -23.33 -3.74
N THR A 40 25.26 -24.31 -4.29
CA THR A 40 25.57 -24.97 -5.56
C THR A 40 24.49 -24.67 -6.61
N PRO A 41 24.87 -24.24 -7.83
CA PRO A 41 23.93 -24.16 -8.95
C PRO A 41 23.24 -25.50 -9.18
N ASN A 42 21.93 -25.48 -9.45
CA ASN A 42 21.07 -26.63 -9.77
C ASN A 42 20.59 -27.52 -8.59
N VAL A 43 20.80 -27.12 -7.33
CA VAL A 43 20.13 -27.76 -6.18
C VAL A 43 18.93 -26.92 -5.76
N MET A 44 17.75 -27.53 -5.64
CA MET A 44 16.57 -26.86 -5.09
C MET A 44 16.83 -26.58 -3.60
N PRO A 45 16.77 -25.32 -3.13
CA PRO A 45 16.96 -25.00 -1.73
C PRO A 45 15.84 -25.61 -0.87
N GLU A 46 16.17 -25.96 0.36
CA GLU A 46 15.17 -26.44 1.32
C GLU A 46 14.09 -25.36 1.54
N GLY A 47 12.83 -25.78 1.52
CA GLY A 47 11.66 -24.88 1.63
C GLY A 47 11.06 -24.45 0.29
N ALA A 48 11.81 -24.53 -0.81
CA ALA A 48 11.25 -24.34 -2.14
C ALA A 48 10.31 -25.50 -2.51
N GLY A 49 9.29 -25.22 -3.33
CA GLY A 49 8.24 -26.18 -3.67
C GLY A 49 6.97 -25.48 -4.13
N ALA A 50 5.85 -26.21 -4.15
CA ALA A 50 4.56 -25.63 -4.50
C ALA A 50 4.13 -24.56 -3.48
N TYR A 51 3.39 -23.57 -3.94
CA TYR A 51 2.87 -22.49 -3.09
C TYR A 51 2.00 -23.02 -1.94
N ALA A 52 1.20 -24.06 -2.20
CA ALA A 52 0.30 -24.67 -1.22
C ALA A 52 1.04 -25.35 -0.05
N ASP A 53 2.31 -25.74 -0.24
CA ASP A 53 3.08 -26.48 0.76
C ASP A 53 3.88 -25.58 1.69
N GLN A 54 3.89 -24.26 1.44
CA GLN A 54 4.74 -23.29 2.15
C GLN A 54 4.45 -23.18 3.65
N LEU A 55 3.24 -23.57 4.09
CA LEU A 55 2.90 -23.59 5.51
C LEU A 55 3.68 -24.67 6.29
N ASN A 56 4.02 -25.78 5.64
CA ASN A 56 4.65 -26.94 6.27
C ASN A 56 6.13 -27.12 5.87
N SER A 57 6.62 -26.35 4.89
CA SER A 57 8.02 -26.37 4.48
C SER A 57 8.88 -25.45 5.37
N LYS A 58 10.22 -25.59 5.27
CA LYS A 58 11.18 -24.81 6.06
C LYS A 58 12.17 -24.11 5.15
N ALA A 59 12.28 -22.80 5.27
CA ALA A 59 13.27 -21.99 4.56
C ALA A 59 14.57 -21.81 5.39
N PRO A 60 15.64 -21.24 4.82
CA PRO A 60 16.90 -21.07 5.54
C PRO A 60 16.82 -20.14 6.75
N PHE A 61 15.93 -19.16 6.70
CA PHE A 61 15.51 -18.36 7.85
C PHE A 61 14.10 -18.80 8.24
N TYR A 62 14.02 -19.85 9.06
CA TYR A 62 12.75 -20.42 9.52
C TYR A 62 12.59 -20.24 11.02
N GLN A 63 11.42 -19.75 11.42
CA GLN A 63 10.95 -19.79 12.79
C GLN A 63 9.88 -20.88 12.90
N PRO A 64 9.93 -21.74 13.92
CA PRO A 64 8.89 -22.72 14.14
C PRO A 64 7.56 -22.03 14.48
N ASN A 65 6.45 -22.74 14.30
CA ASN A 65 5.11 -22.22 14.59
C ASN A 65 4.94 -21.97 16.10
N TRP A 66 5.17 -20.73 16.53
CA TRP A 66 4.96 -20.29 17.90
C TRP A 66 3.50 -19.96 18.14
N GLN A 67 2.89 -20.66 19.10
CA GLN A 67 1.50 -20.45 19.50
C GLN A 67 1.46 -19.62 20.79
N TRP A 68 1.71 -18.32 20.65
CA TRP A 68 1.64 -17.39 21.79
C TRP A 68 0.22 -16.83 21.95
N PRO A 69 -0.24 -16.58 23.19
CA PRO A 69 -1.42 -15.77 23.41
C PRO A 69 -1.11 -14.35 22.91
N VAL A 70 -1.90 -13.86 21.96
CA VAL A 70 -1.78 -12.50 21.42
C VAL A 70 -2.89 -11.65 22.05
N ASP A 71 -2.50 -10.69 22.90
CA ASP A 71 -3.42 -9.73 23.52
C ASP A 71 -3.72 -8.54 22.59
N ALA A 72 -4.52 -7.57 23.07
CA ALA A 72 -4.87 -6.36 22.33
C ALA A 72 -3.61 -5.61 21.85
N GLY A 73 -3.50 -5.38 20.53
CA GLY A 73 -2.39 -4.69 19.90
C GLY A 73 -1.47 -5.58 19.04
N GLY A 74 -1.59 -6.91 19.15
CA GLY A 74 -0.79 -7.84 18.34
C GLY A 74 0.65 -8.02 18.85
N ILE A 75 1.36 -9.00 18.30
CA ILE A 75 2.78 -9.26 18.57
C ILE A 75 3.57 -9.21 17.26
N PHE A 76 4.56 -8.33 17.19
CA PHE A 76 5.49 -8.31 16.05
C PHE A 76 6.66 -9.27 16.28
N VAL A 77 6.85 -10.22 15.36
CA VAL A 77 7.89 -11.24 15.43
C VAL A 77 8.98 -10.95 14.40
N PRO A 78 10.21 -10.63 14.84
CA PRO A 78 11.33 -10.37 13.93
C PRO A 78 11.89 -11.67 13.35
N ILE A 79 12.10 -11.72 12.03
CA ILE A 79 12.88 -12.79 11.35
C ILE A 79 14.32 -12.34 11.17
N ALA A 80 14.52 -11.11 10.69
CA ALA A 80 15.84 -10.49 10.52
C ALA A 80 15.82 -9.05 11.05
N LYS A 81 16.85 -8.67 11.82
CA LYS A 81 16.96 -7.34 12.42
C LYS A 81 18.39 -6.82 12.32
N GLY A 82 18.53 -5.58 11.88
CA GLY A 82 19.76 -4.82 11.96
C GLY A 82 19.56 -3.60 12.85
N THR A 83 20.59 -3.22 13.60
CA THR A 83 20.64 -1.93 14.29
C THR A 83 21.85 -1.16 13.80
N SER A 84 21.71 0.14 13.62
CA SER A 84 22.84 1.00 13.30
C SER A 84 22.60 2.40 13.85
N THR A 85 23.70 3.07 14.15
CA THR A 85 23.72 4.51 14.42
C THR A 85 24.83 5.09 13.58
N ARG A 86 24.58 6.20 12.89
CA ARG A 86 25.65 6.86 12.15
C ARG A 86 26.59 7.52 13.16
N LYS A 87 27.90 7.30 12.98
CA LYS A 87 28.90 7.89 13.88
C LYS A 87 28.75 9.41 13.91
N ASP A 88 28.64 9.95 15.13
CA ASP A 88 28.54 11.38 15.44
C ASP A 88 27.29 12.12 14.86
N LYS A 89 26.31 11.40 14.27
CA LYS A 89 25.12 12.00 13.63
C LYS A 89 23.91 11.07 13.67
N GLY A 90 22.71 11.65 13.71
CA GLY A 90 21.45 10.90 13.58
C GLY A 90 21.07 10.13 14.84
N TYR A 91 20.10 9.23 14.70
CA TYR A 91 19.48 8.51 15.80
C TYR A 91 19.66 6.98 15.62
N PRO A 92 19.93 6.22 16.70
CA PRO A 92 19.88 4.77 16.69
C PRO A 92 18.60 4.27 16.02
N THR A 93 18.76 3.40 15.03
CA THR A 93 17.66 2.89 14.23
C THR A 93 17.75 1.37 14.15
N ALA A 94 16.65 0.70 14.49
CA ALA A 94 16.44 -0.71 14.22
C ALA A 94 15.58 -0.86 12.97
N VAL A 95 16.07 -1.62 11.99
CA VAL A 95 15.30 -2.04 10.81
C VAL A 95 15.02 -3.53 10.95
N THR A 96 13.75 -3.90 10.86
CA THR A 96 13.30 -5.26 11.11
C THR A 96 12.41 -5.76 9.98
N TYR A 97 12.72 -6.96 9.50
CA TYR A 97 11.87 -7.74 8.61
C TYR A 97 11.26 -8.87 9.41
N GLY A 98 9.93 -8.99 9.37
CA GLY A 98 9.23 -9.98 10.17
C GLY A 98 7.76 -10.02 9.82
N TYR A 99 6.95 -10.40 10.80
CA TYR A 99 5.50 -10.41 10.65
C TYR A 99 4.81 -9.94 11.93
N LEU A 100 3.69 -9.24 11.76
CA LEU A 100 2.77 -8.93 12.85
C LEU A 100 1.77 -10.08 12.99
N MET A 101 1.65 -10.65 14.18
CA MET A 101 0.51 -11.48 14.57
C MET A 101 -0.56 -10.58 15.16
N PRO A 102 -1.69 -10.32 14.48
CA PRO A 102 -2.73 -9.45 15.00
C PRO A 102 -3.37 -10.02 16.26
N GLY A 103 -3.92 -9.17 17.12
CA GLY A 103 -4.71 -9.61 18.30
C GLY A 103 -6.12 -10.11 17.94
N THR A 104 -6.47 -10.10 16.66
CA THR A 104 -7.73 -10.61 16.09
C THR A 104 -7.49 -11.94 15.38
N ASN A 105 -8.58 -12.65 15.04
CA ASN A 105 -8.50 -13.93 14.33
C ASN A 105 -8.18 -13.70 12.83
N GLU A 106 -6.93 -13.36 12.55
CA GLU A 106 -6.40 -13.02 11.22
C GLU A 106 -5.07 -13.75 10.96
N PHE A 107 -4.70 -13.90 9.69
CA PHE A 107 -3.39 -14.41 9.32
C PHE A 107 -2.30 -13.40 9.72
N ALA A 108 -1.07 -13.88 9.96
CA ALA A 108 0.05 -12.99 10.23
C ALA A 108 0.34 -12.09 9.03
N HIS A 109 0.59 -10.81 9.29
CA HIS A 109 0.90 -9.82 8.25
C HIS A 109 2.41 -9.78 8.03
N PRO A 110 2.92 -9.95 6.81
CA PRO A 110 4.29 -9.58 6.51
C PRO A 110 4.49 -8.08 6.77
N THR A 111 5.52 -7.72 7.53
CA THR A 111 5.70 -6.33 7.97
C THR A 111 7.18 -5.94 7.97
N ILE A 112 7.47 -4.75 7.42
CA ILE A 112 8.77 -4.07 7.59
C ILE A 112 8.57 -2.99 8.66
N HIS A 113 9.37 -3.04 9.72
CA HIS A 113 9.26 -2.13 10.84
C HIS A 113 10.59 -1.43 11.12
N VAL A 114 10.54 -0.10 11.16
CA VAL A 114 11.63 0.77 11.58
C VAL A 114 11.29 1.43 12.90
N ARG A 115 12.18 1.30 13.90
CA ARG A 115 12.04 1.93 15.23
C ARG A 115 13.29 2.73 15.58
N GLY A 116 13.10 3.97 16.02
CA GLY A 116 14.14 4.85 16.57
C GLY A 116 14.03 5.02 18.09
N ASP A 117 14.99 5.74 18.67
CA ASP A 117 15.11 6.01 20.11
C ASP A 117 14.18 7.12 20.64
N ASN A 118 13.68 8.01 19.78
CA ASN A 118 12.76 9.12 20.13
C ASN A 118 11.30 8.83 19.73
N ASN A 119 10.79 7.63 19.98
CA ASN A 119 9.46 7.16 19.52
C ASN A 119 9.23 7.29 18.00
N PHE A 120 10.29 7.52 17.22
CA PHE A 120 10.19 7.47 15.78
C PHE A 120 9.88 6.04 15.38
N GLU A 121 8.92 5.91 14.46
CA GLU A 121 8.45 4.65 13.97
C GLU A 121 8.06 4.83 12.52
N CYS A 122 8.23 3.80 11.72
CA CYS A 122 7.60 3.66 10.41
C CYS A 122 7.33 2.18 10.20
N VAL A 123 6.13 1.87 9.75
CA VAL A 123 5.68 0.51 9.49
C VAL A 123 5.23 0.45 8.04
N TRP A 124 5.53 -0.64 7.35
CA TRP A 124 4.88 -1.06 6.11
C TRP A 124 4.26 -2.42 6.38
N ASP A 125 2.94 -2.45 6.43
CA ASP A 125 2.15 -3.62 6.79
C ASP A 125 1.35 -4.11 5.59
N PHE A 126 1.43 -5.41 5.32
CA PHE A 126 0.72 -6.08 4.24
C PHE A 126 -0.32 -7.00 4.85
N ASN A 127 -1.58 -6.56 4.90
CA ASN A 127 -2.66 -7.34 5.49
C ASN A 127 -3.17 -8.37 4.45
N PRO A 128 -2.91 -9.68 4.63
CA PRO A 128 -3.34 -10.71 3.68
C PRO A 128 -4.85 -11.01 3.77
N GLN A 129 -5.51 -10.66 4.87
CA GLN A 129 -6.94 -10.89 5.08
C GLN A 129 -7.78 -9.93 4.24
N SER A 130 -7.38 -8.66 4.18
CA SER A 130 -8.07 -7.61 3.41
C SER A 130 -7.43 -7.29 2.06
N GLY A 131 -6.16 -7.70 1.86
CA GLY A 131 -5.33 -7.29 0.72
C GLY A 131 -4.80 -5.86 0.85
N ALA A 132 -5.04 -5.19 1.98
CA ALA A 132 -4.60 -3.81 2.20
C ALA A 132 -3.08 -3.72 2.40
N ILE A 133 -2.49 -2.64 1.89
CA ILE A 133 -1.09 -2.28 2.15
C ILE A 133 -1.12 -0.92 2.85
N SER A 134 -0.61 -0.86 4.07
CA SER A 134 -0.67 0.34 4.90
C SER A 134 0.70 0.75 5.42
N SER A 135 0.82 2.02 5.81
CA SER A 135 1.97 2.53 6.53
C SER A 135 1.51 3.41 7.71
N LYS A 136 2.46 3.89 8.53
CA LYS A 136 2.24 4.64 9.78
C LYS A 136 1.14 5.72 9.76
N GLU A 137 0.87 6.36 8.61
CA GLU A 137 -0.15 7.41 8.49
C GLU A 137 -1.15 7.15 7.32
N GLY A 138 -1.31 5.89 6.90
CA GLY A 138 -2.12 5.54 5.72
C GLY A 138 -1.49 5.90 4.37
N THR A 139 -0.28 6.45 4.35
CA THR A 139 0.45 6.88 3.15
C THR A 139 1.62 5.94 2.83
N PHE A 140 1.53 5.10 1.80
CA PHE A 140 2.56 4.10 1.46
C PHE A 140 4.01 4.65 1.40
N ALA A 141 4.22 5.90 0.99
CA ALA A 141 5.52 6.57 1.06
C ALA A 141 5.42 8.02 1.57
N THR A 142 6.54 8.66 1.89
CA THR A 142 6.56 10.09 2.27
C THR A 142 6.46 11.04 1.07
N ARG A 143 6.64 10.52 -0.15
CA ARG A 143 6.48 11.29 -1.38
C ARG A 143 5.00 11.32 -1.77
N GLU A 144 4.45 12.53 -1.82
CA GLU A 144 3.04 12.78 -2.15
C GLU A 144 2.60 12.06 -3.44
N TRP A 145 3.41 12.08 -4.50
CA TRP A 145 3.06 11.42 -5.77
C TRP A 145 2.86 9.90 -5.67
N VAL A 146 3.48 9.23 -4.69
CA VAL A 146 3.29 7.79 -4.46
C VAL A 146 1.95 7.51 -3.79
N ASN A 147 1.50 8.42 -2.92
CA ASN A 147 0.21 8.30 -2.23
C ASN A 147 -0.94 8.89 -3.05
N ALA A 148 -0.67 9.87 -3.92
CA ALA A 148 -1.65 10.59 -4.72
C ALA A 148 -1.94 9.91 -6.07
N ALA A 149 -1.14 8.92 -6.50
CA ALA A 149 -1.35 8.28 -7.79
C ALA A 149 -2.69 7.53 -7.87
N VAL A 150 -3.19 6.99 -6.75
CA VAL A 150 -4.48 6.29 -6.70
C VAL A 150 -5.08 6.34 -5.30
N TYR A 151 -5.46 7.51 -4.77
CA TYR A 151 -6.38 7.58 -3.63
C TYR A 151 -7.34 8.77 -3.73
N THR A 152 -8.62 8.42 -3.89
CA THR A 152 -9.78 9.13 -3.33
C THR A 152 -9.96 10.58 -3.73
N ASN A 153 -10.52 10.80 -4.92
CA ASN A 153 -11.67 11.69 -5.19
C ASN A 153 -11.69 12.10 -6.67
N GLU A 154 -10.55 12.05 -7.35
CA GLU A 154 -10.46 12.39 -8.77
C GLU A 154 -9.54 11.44 -9.55
N LEU A 155 -9.97 10.97 -10.74
CA LEU A 155 -9.11 10.25 -11.69
C LEU A 155 -8.43 11.27 -12.60
N HIS A 156 -7.11 11.41 -12.51
CA HIS A 156 -6.34 12.32 -13.36
C HIS A 156 -5.75 11.59 -14.58
N VAL A 157 -5.96 12.13 -15.78
CA VAL A 157 -5.37 11.65 -17.04
C VAL A 157 -4.70 12.83 -17.74
N GLY A 158 -3.38 12.95 -17.56
CA GLY A 158 -2.62 14.12 -18.03
C GLY A 158 -3.13 15.40 -17.36
N GLY A 159 -3.51 16.40 -18.17
CA GLY A 159 -4.12 17.65 -17.70
C GLY A 159 -5.65 17.60 -17.55
N ALA A 160 -6.28 16.43 -17.56
CA ALA A 160 -7.71 16.26 -17.31
C ALA A 160 -7.93 15.51 -15.99
N GLN A 161 -9.08 15.71 -15.36
CA GLN A 161 -9.47 15.02 -14.13
C GLN A 161 -10.97 14.70 -14.10
N MET A 162 -11.38 13.60 -13.50
CA MET A 162 -12.77 13.21 -13.28
C MET A 162 -13.08 13.25 -11.78
N ALA A 163 -14.04 14.08 -11.37
CA ALA A 163 -14.53 14.24 -10.00
C ALA A 163 -15.41 13.08 -9.50
N GLN A 164 -15.63 13.03 -8.18
CA GLN A 164 -16.43 11.99 -7.52
C GLN A 164 -17.88 11.96 -7.97
N ASP A 165 -18.42 13.12 -8.35
CA ASP A 165 -19.77 13.26 -8.90
C ASP A 165 -19.87 12.83 -10.37
N GLY A 166 -18.75 12.38 -10.96
CA GLY A 166 -18.64 11.99 -12.36
C GLY A 166 -18.44 13.15 -13.33
N ASN A 167 -18.36 14.38 -12.82
CA ASN A 167 -18.02 15.54 -13.65
C ASN A 167 -16.55 15.46 -14.09
N ILE A 168 -16.22 16.05 -15.24
CA ILE A 168 -14.87 15.97 -15.81
C ILE A 168 -14.36 17.38 -16.02
N TRP A 169 -13.16 17.68 -15.54
CA TRP A 169 -12.45 18.94 -15.81
C TRP A 169 -11.34 18.73 -16.84
N GLY A 170 -11.18 19.70 -17.75
CA GLY A 170 -10.18 19.62 -18.80
C GLY A 170 -10.30 20.69 -19.87
N THR A 171 -9.30 20.74 -20.74
CA THR A 171 -9.17 21.80 -21.77
C THR A 171 -9.93 21.50 -23.08
N ARG A 172 -10.44 20.28 -23.25
CA ARG A 172 -11.09 19.85 -24.50
C ARG A 172 -12.43 20.57 -24.76
N TRP A 173 -13.17 20.91 -23.71
CA TRP A 173 -14.46 21.63 -23.80
C TRP A 173 -14.36 23.10 -23.40
N ASN A 174 -13.27 23.51 -22.74
CA ASN A 174 -12.95 24.90 -22.47
C ASN A 174 -11.43 25.10 -22.60
N PRO A 175 -10.91 25.86 -23.57
CA PRO A 175 -9.47 26.05 -23.75
C PRO A 175 -8.72 26.62 -22.53
N ALA A 176 -9.41 27.35 -21.64
CA ALA A 176 -8.86 27.87 -20.39
C ALA A 176 -8.96 26.89 -19.21
N GLY A 177 -9.54 25.70 -19.43
CA GLY A 177 -9.90 24.74 -18.39
C GLY A 177 -11.26 25.05 -17.78
N GLY A 178 -12.09 24.02 -17.62
CA GLY A 178 -13.40 24.15 -16.99
C GLY A 178 -14.04 22.79 -16.78
N TRP A 179 -15.16 22.76 -16.06
CA TRP A 179 -15.95 21.55 -15.89
C TRP A 179 -16.80 21.27 -17.13
N LEU A 180 -16.95 19.98 -17.45
CA LEU A 180 -17.74 19.53 -18.59
C LEU A 180 -19.20 19.96 -18.42
N TRP A 181 -19.74 19.86 -17.21
CA TRP A 181 -21.10 20.33 -16.91
C TRP A 181 -21.29 21.82 -17.25
N ASP A 182 -20.36 22.69 -16.88
CA ASP A 182 -20.45 24.13 -17.17
C ASP A 182 -20.42 24.40 -18.68
N ALA A 183 -19.58 23.68 -19.42
CA ALA A 183 -19.52 23.78 -20.88
C ALA A 183 -20.82 23.30 -21.55
N ILE A 184 -21.44 22.23 -21.04
CA ILE A 184 -22.73 21.71 -21.52
C ILE A 184 -23.85 22.72 -21.25
N VAL A 185 -23.93 23.26 -20.03
CA VAL A 185 -24.94 24.26 -19.64
C VAL A 185 -24.83 25.50 -20.51
N ALA A 186 -23.61 26.00 -20.74
CA ALA A 186 -23.36 27.14 -21.61
C ALA A 186 -23.82 26.89 -23.06
N GLN A 187 -23.60 25.69 -23.60
CA GLN A 187 -24.08 25.33 -24.93
C GLN A 187 -25.61 25.20 -25.00
N ILE A 188 -26.24 24.56 -24.02
CA ILE A 188 -27.71 24.37 -23.98
C ILE A 188 -28.44 25.71 -23.84
N GLN A 189 -27.95 26.61 -22.98
CA GLN A 189 -28.47 27.97 -22.88
C GLN A 189 -28.34 28.75 -24.20
N GLY A 190 -27.39 28.37 -25.06
CA GLY A 190 -27.22 28.93 -26.39
C GLY A 190 -28.17 28.39 -27.48
N ILE A 191 -28.92 27.30 -27.24
CA ILE A 191 -29.73 26.60 -28.28
C ILE A 191 -31.22 27.05 -28.30
N GLY A 192 -31.70 27.84 -27.34
CA GLY A 192 -32.96 28.57 -27.47
C GLY A 192 -34.24 27.72 -27.37
N GLN A 193 -34.70 27.47 -26.14
CA GLN A 193 -36.10 27.17 -25.85
C GLN A 193 -36.64 28.22 -24.86
N MET A 194 -37.79 28.80 -25.18
CA MET A 194 -38.47 29.73 -24.30
C MET A 194 -39.55 28.96 -23.52
N SER A 195 -39.23 28.63 -22.27
CA SER A 195 -40.17 28.03 -21.31
C SER A 195 -40.67 29.11 -20.36
N VAL A 196 -41.99 29.26 -20.28
CA VAL A 196 -42.68 30.30 -19.53
C VAL A 196 -43.69 29.65 -18.60
N SER A 197 -43.65 29.99 -17.31
CA SER A 197 -44.53 29.43 -16.28
C SER A 197 -44.97 30.53 -15.31
N GLY A 198 -46.16 30.39 -14.72
CA GLY A 198 -46.80 31.41 -13.87
C GLY A 198 -48.10 31.96 -14.47
N THR A 199 -48.80 32.82 -13.73
CA THR A 199 -50.17 33.26 -14.05
C THR A 199 -50.26 34.22 -15.24
N GLN A 200 -49.16 34.90 -15.60
CA GLN A 200 -49.10 35.75 -16.79
C GLN A 200 -47.66 35.89 -17.30
N TRP A 201 -47.46 35.74 -18.61
CA TRP A 201 -46.19 35.97 -19.30
C TRP A 201 -46.46 36.58 -20.67
N TRP A 202 -45.48 37.29 -21.23
CA TRP A 202 -45.53 37.89 -22.56
C TRP A 202 -44.23 37.58 -23.28
N ALA A 203 -44.30 37.29 -24.59
CA ALA A 203 -43.13 37.05 -25.41
C ALA A 203 -43.31 37.67 -26.80
N GLY A 204 -42.31 38.42 -27.26
CA GLY A 204 -42.25 38.95 -28.62
C GLY A 204 -41.61 37.90 -29.55
N ILE A 205 -42.33 37.48 -30.59
CA ILE A 205 -41.85 36.48 -31.54
C ILE A 205 -41.77 37.14 -32.92
N ASN A 206 -40.56 37.34 -33.44
CA ASN A 206 -40.35 37.78 -34.82
C ASN A 206 -40.13 36.55 -35.70
N LEU A 207 -41.05 36.36 -36.64
CA LEU A 207 -41.06 35.18 -37.50
C LEU A 207 -40.27 35.38 -38.80
N ASN A 208 -39.89 36.62 -39.17
CA ASN A 208 -39.19 36.95 -40.42
C ASN A 208 -39.73 36.21 -41.66
N GLY A 209 -41.06 36.15 -41.80
CA GLY A 209 -41.75 35.43 -42.90
C GLY A 209 -42.06 33.96 -42.63
N GLY A 210 -41.69 33.42 -41.46
CA GLY A 210 -42.08 32.11 -40.96
C GLY A 210 -43.46 32.10 -40.31
N THR A 211 -43.86 30.94 -39.81
CA THR A 211 -45.20 30.70 -39.25
C THR A 211 -45.14 30.52 -37.74
N LEU A 212 -46.01 31.21 -37.01
CA LEU A 212 -46.30 30.89 -35.61
C LEU A 212 -47.31 29.75 -35.57
N ILE A 213 -46.95 28.66 -34.88
CA ILE A 213 -47.83 27.52 -34.66
C ILE A 213 -48.13 27.47 -33.17
N VAL A 214 -49.41 27.58 -32.81
CA VAL A 214 -49.87 27.40 -31.43
C VAL A 214 -50.57 26.05 -31.35
N GLN A 215 -50.14 25.22 -30.40
CA GLN A 215 -50.63 23.85 -30.26
C GLN A 215 -51.09 23.62 -28.81
N GLY A 216 -52.33 23.13 -28.64
CA GLY A 216 -52.87 22.78 -27.31
C GLY A 216 -53.36 23.97 -26.47
N GLY A 217 -53.52 25.15 -27.06
CA GLY A 217 -54.06 26.34 -26.41
C GLY A 217 -54.79 27.24 -27.41
N TYR A 218 -55.17 28.45 -26.98
CA TYR A 218 -55.73 29.47 -27.86
C TYR A 218 -54.77 30.66 -27.96
N ALA A 219 -54.74 31.30 -29.13
CA ALA A 219 -54.09 32.58 -29.35
C ALA A 219 -55.18 33.63 -29.58
N GLU A 220 -55.13 34.71 -28.81
CA GLU A 220 -56.02 35.85 -28.99
C GLU A 220 -55.19 37.03 -29.48
N VAL A 221 -55.60 37.61 -30.61
CA VAL A 221 -55.05 38.86 -31.13
C VAL A 221 -56.06 39.95 -30.81
N ARG A 222 -55.64 40.92 -30.01
CA ARG A 222 -56.39 42.16 -29.78
C ARG A 222 -55.62 43.31 -30.36
N ASP A 223 -56.33 44.26 -30.95
CA ASP A 223 -55.73 45.55 -31.27
C ASP A 223 -55.28 46.23 -29.98
N ALA A 224 -54.19 47.00 -30.06
CA ALA A 224 -53.80 47.84 -28.95
C ALA A 224 -54.84 48.96 -28.79
N GLU A 225 -55.38 49.15 -27.59
CA GLU A 225 -56.18 50.33 -27.22
C GLU A 225 -55.37 51.63 -27.31
#